data_AF-A0A9C9G4D7-F1
#
_entry.id   AF-A0A9C9G4D7-F1
#
_cell.length_a   1.000
_cell.length_b   1.000
_cell.length_c   1.000
_cell.angle_alpha   90.00
_cell.angle_beta   90.00
_cell.angle_gamma   90.00
#
_symmetry.space_group_name_H-M   'P 1'
#
loop_
_entity.id
_entity.type
_entity.pdbx_description
1 polymer ?
#
loop_
_entity_poly.entity_id
_entity_poly.type
_entity_poly.pdbx_seq_one_letter_code
_entity_poly.pdbx_strand_id
1 'polypeptide(L)'
;MFNAQQNDFTFDWIKYVVVAAGGLTLLLGGIVLIGWYTQSTFLVQVRPEFVPMQYNTALAFIFCGTALIALVYRYSRLVLLCGGLSIGLSLLTLLQYILGLNLGIDQLFMESIIVVKTVYPGRMAQITAFSHLIYGIGLVIACGVVGSKWHDVLNGLLGTIVAAIGMGTLFGYLLGAETPYGWSYLTYMAVHTAFGFVLLGLGLFIFAIHKGLREGRRPTWISVAVGIGVAT
;
A
#
# COMPACT_ATOMS: atom_id res chain seq x y z
N MET A 1 34.64 14.37 15.83
CA MET A 1 33.98 15.17 14.76
C MET A 1 33.88 14.44 13.42
N PHE A 2 34.83 13.54 13.07
CA PHE A 2 34.76 12.73 11.82
C PHE A 2 33.63 11.69 11.74
N ASN A 3 33.02 11.28 12.86
CA ASN A 3 31.99 10.23 12.88
C ASN A 3 30.57 10.69 12.52
N ALA A 4 30.27 11.99 12.58
CA ALA A 4 28.93 12.50 12.29
C ALA A 4 28.69 12.65 10.78
N GLN A 5 29.67 13.17 10.04
CA GLN A 5 29.55 13.34 8.59
C GLN A 5 29.57 12.02 7.81
N GLN A 6 30.23 10.98 8.35
CA GLN A 6 30.26 9.64 7.74
C GLN A 6 28.92 8.89 7.93
N ASN A 7 28.17 9.20 8.99
CA ASN A 7 26.83 8.68 9.20
C ASN A 7 25.81 9.33 8.26
N ASP A 8 25.87 10.63 8.00
CA ASP A 8 24.90 11.29 7.12
C ASP A 8 24.89 10.71 5.68
N PHE A 9 26.07 10.46 5.11
CA PHE A 9 26.20 9.86 3.76
C PHE A 9 25.62 8.43 3.65
N THR A 10 25.71 7.63 4.72
CA THR A 10 25.18 6.25 4.72
C THR A 10 23.65 6.21 4.86
N PHE A 11 23.04 7.29 5.35
CA PHE A 11 21.59 7.39 5.52
C PHE A 11 20.88 8.02 4.32
N ASP A 12 21.58 8.78 3.47
CA ASP A 12 20.95 9.52 2.37
C ASP A 12 20.36 8.62 1.28
N TRP A 13 21.02 7.52 0.89
CA TRP A 13 20.48 6.59 -0.12
C TRP A 13 19.16 5.94 0.32
N ILE A 14 19.00 5.67 1.63
CA ILE A 14 17.77 5.08 2.19
C ILE A 14 16.58 6.02 2.00
N LYS A 15 16.81 7.32 2.19
CA LYS A 15 15.80 8.36 1.94
C LYS A 15 15.31 8.30 0.49
N TYR A 16 16.24 8.22 -0.46
CA TYR A 16 15.91 8.14 -1.89
C TYR A 16 15.14 6.86 -2.24
N VAL A 17 15.45 5.73 -1.62
CA VAL A 17 14.71 4.47 -1.81
C VAL A 17 13.25 4.59 -1.35
N VAL A 18 13.01 5.17 -0.16
CA VAL A 18 11.64 5.36 0.36
C VAL A 18 10.86 6.34 -0.53
N VAL A 19 11.49 7.43 -0.96
CA VAL A 19 10.87 8.40 -1.89
C VAL A 19 10.58 7.77 -3.25
N ALA A 20 11.48 6.94 -3.77
CA ALA A 20 11.27 6.22 -5.02
C ALA A 20 10.09 5.25 -4.92
N ALA A 21 9.97 4.49 -3.83
CA ALA A 21 8.83 3.60 -3.60
C ALA A 21 7.49 4.37 -3.56
N GLY A 22 7.45 5.51 -2.85
CA GLY A 22 6.29 6.39 -2.82
C GLY A 22 5.98 7.04 -4.18
N GLY A 23 7.01 7.43 -4.92
CA GLY A 23 6.89 8.03 -6.25
C GLY A 23 6.36 7.04 -7.29
N LEU A 24 6.90 5.83 -7.33
CA LEU A 24 6.46 4.77 -8.25
C LEU A 24 5.01 4.36 -7.99
N THR A 25 4.59 4.31 -6.73
CA THR A 25 3.21 3.95 -6.36
C THR A 25 2.21 5.07 -6.62
N LEU A 26 2.62 6.33 -6.42
CA LEU A 26 1.87 7.50 -6.85
C LEU A 26 1.70 7.51 -8.37
N LEU A 27 2.78 7.29 -9.13
CA LEU A 27 2.75 7.21 -10.59
C LEU A 27 1.86 6.06 -11.08
N LEU A 28 1.94 4.89 -10.45
CA LEU A 28 1.06 3.76 -10.75
C LEU A 28 -0.41 4.14 -10.62
N GLY A 29 -0.80 4.75 -9.49
CA GLY A 29 -2.17 5.23 -9.29
C GLY A 29 -2.58 6.27 -10.34
N GLY A 30 -1.70 7.22 -10.66
CA GLY A 30 -1.94 8.23 -11.69
C GLY A 30 -2.18 7.63 -13.08
N ILE A 31 -1.36 6.67 -13.49
CA ILE A 31 -1.51 5.96 -14.79
C ILE A 31 -2.87 5.27 -14.87
N VAL A 32 -3.29 4.60 -13.79
CA VAL A 32 -4.57 3.88 -13.77
C VAL A 32 -5.76 4.85 -13.77
N LEU A 33 -5.68 5.97 -13.05
CA LEU A 33 -6.72 7.02 -13.13
C LEU A 33 -6.85 7.57 -14.56
N ILE A 34 -5.73 7.85 -15.23
CA ILE A 34 -5.73 8.24 -16.65
C ILE A 34 -6.34 7.14 -17.52
N GLY A 35 -6.05 5.88 -17.22
CA GLY A 35 -6.64 4.72 -17.89
C GLY A 35 -8.16 4.71 -17.82
N TRP A 36 -8.73 4.97 -16.65
CA TRP A 36 -10.17 5.07 -16.47
C TRP A 36 -10.78 6.24 -17.27
N TYR A 37 -10.18 7.43 -17.22
CA TYR A 37 -10.69 8.59 -17.98
C TYR A 37 -10.59 8.41 -19.49
N THR A 38 -9.54 7.72 -19.97
CA THR A 38 -9.32 7.45 -21.40
C THR A 38 -10.01 6.19 -21.90
N GLN A 39 -10.72 5.45 -21.03
CA GLN A 39 -11.31 4.15 -21.34
C GLN A 39 -10.30 3.13 -21.88
N SER A 40 -9.03 3.29 -21.51
CA SER A 40 -7.95 2.43 -21.97
C SER A 40 -7.83 1.20 -21.08
N THR A 41 -8.32 0.07 -21.58
CA THR A 41 -8.25 -1.22 -20.87
C THR A 41 -6.81 -1.60 -20.53
N PHE A 42 -5.85 -1.30 -21.41
CA PHE A 42 -4.43 -1.60 -21.19
C PHE A 42 -3.81 -0.87 -19.99
N LEU A 43 -4.28 0.35 -19.67
CA LEU A 43 -3.77 1.11 -18.54
C LEU A 43 -4.38 0.68 -17.21
N VAL A 44 -5.59 0.13 -17.25
CA VAL A 44 -6.35 -0.32 -16.06
C VAL A 44 -6.13 -1.82 -15.79
N GLN A 45 -5.78 -2.59 -16.83
CA GLN A 45 -5.53 -4.02 -16.82
C GLN A 45 -4.25 -4.34 -17.56
N VAL A 46 -3.33 -5.03 -16.88
CA VAL A 46 -2.07 -5.47 -17.50
C VAL A 46 -2.29 -6.51 -18.60
N ARG A 47 -3.32 -7.34 -18.44
CA ARG A 47 -3.77 -8.31 -19.44
C ARG A 47 -5.30 -8.40 -19.42
N PRO A 48 -5.97 -8.67 -20.55
CA PRO A 48 -7.43 -8.77 -20.62
C PRO A 48 -8.05 -9.81 -19.68
N GLU A 49 -7.32 -10.88 -19.37
CA GLU A 49 -7.76 -11.96 -18.47
C GLU A 49 -7.62 -11.60 -16.98
N PHE A 50 -6.89 -10.52 -16.68
CA PHE A 50 -6.59 -10.07 -15.32
C PHE A 50 -7.61 -9.04 -14.83
N VAL A 51 -7.74 -8.98 -13.51
CA VAL A 51 -8.69 -8.06 -12.87
C VAL A 51 -8.20 -6.63 -13.02
N PRO A 52 -9.09 -5.69 -13.39
CA PRO A 52 -8.75 -4.27 -13.44
C PRO A 52 -8.46 -3.73 -12.05
N MET A 53 -7.50 -2.81 -11.96
CA MET A 53 -7.38 -2.01 -10.76
C MET A 53 -8.50 -0.97 -10.73
N GLN A 54 -9.34 -1.07 -9.70
CA GLN A 54 -10.50 -0.20 -9.54
C GLN A 54 -10.07 1.25 -9.32
N TYR A 55 -10.91 2.20 -9.73
CA TYR A 55 -10.64 3.63 -9.60
C TYR A 55 -10.30 4.03 -8.16
N ASN A 56 -11.11 3.61 -7.19
CA ASN A 56 -10.88 3.89 -5.77
C ASN A 56 -9.57 3.29 -5.24
N THR A 57 -9.12 2.17 -5.82
CA THR A 57 -7.82 1.59 -5.50
C THR A 57 -6.69 2.49 -5.99
N ALA A 58 -6.77 2.96 -7.23
CA ALA A 58 -5.78 3.88 -7.80
C ALA A 58 -5.69 5.20 -7.02
N LEU A 59 -6.85 5.73 -6.61
CA LEU A 59 -6.91 6.92 -5.76
C LEU A 59 -6.25 6.70 -4.39
N ALA A 60 -6.51 5.54 -3.75
CA ALA A 60 -5.87 5.19 -2.49
C ALA A 60 -4.34 5.03 -2.61
N PHE A 61 -3.84 4.51 -3.74
CA PHE A 61 -2.40 4.47 -4.02
C PHE A 61 -1.77 5.86 -4.16
N ILE A 62 -2.45 6.81 -4.82
CA ILE A 62 -1.98 8.20 -4.89
C ILE A 62 -1.88 8.79 -3.48
N PHE A 63 -2.88 8.56 -2.62
CA PHE A 63 -2.84 9.02 -1.24
C PHE A 63 -1.69 8.37 -0.45
N CYS A 64 -1.54 7.06 -0.52
CA CYS A 64 -0.49 6.33 0.19
C CYS A 64 0.92 6.73 -0.30
N GLY A 65 1.13 6.83 -1.61
CA GLY A 65 2.42 7.23 -2.19
C GLY A 65 2.78 8.68 -1.82
N THR A 66 1.81 9.59 -1.90
CA THR A 66 1.99 10.99 -1.47
C THR A 66 2.30 11.07 0.02
N ALA A 67 1.58 10.32 0.85
CA ALA A 67 1.81 10.26 2.29
C ALA A 67 3.20 9.71 2.63
N LEU A 68 3.68 8.67 1.94
CA LEU A 68 5.02 8.11 2.16
C LEU A 68 6.12 9.12 1.81
N ILE A 69 6.00 9.83 0.69
CA ILE A 69 6.92 10.91 0.32
C ILE A 69 6.87 12.03 1.38
N ALA A 70 5.66 12.48 1.72
CA ALA A 70 5.44 13.52 2.73
C ALA A 70 6.02 13.16 4.10
N LEU A 71 5.98 11.87 4.46
CA LEU A 71 6.53 11.34 5.70
C LEU A 71 8.05 11.50 5.76
N VAL A 72 8.75 11.24 4.64
CA VAL A 72 10.20 11.43 4.51
C VAL A 72 10.59 12.91 4.66
N TYR A 73 9.81 13.82 4.07
CA TYR A 73 10.04 15.27 4.15
C TYR A 73 9.40 15.93 5.39
N ARG A 74 8.82 15.13 6.29
CA ARG A 74 8.19 15.58 7.55
C ARG A 74 7.00 16.54 7.38
N TYR A 75 6.26 16.43 6.27
CA TYR A 75 5.02 17.17 6.05
C TYR A 75 3.83 16.49 6.74
N SER A 76 3.81 16.51 8.08
CA SER A 76 2.84 15.75 8.90
C SER A 76 1.37 15.98 8.54
N ARG A 77 0.97 17.20 8.23
CA ARG A 77 -0.42 17.49 7.83
C ARG A 77 -0.83 16.73 6.57
N LEU A 78 0.08 16.64 5.60
CA LEU A 78 -0.17 15.93 4.34
C LEU A 78 -0.19 14.42 4.56
N VAL A 79 0.69 13.89 5.43
CA VAL A 79 0.66 12.47 5.83
C VAL A 79 -0.67 12.10 6.49
N LEU A 80 -1.13 12.90 7.46
CA LEU A 80 -2.38 12.64 8.17
C LEU A 80 -3.59 12.77 7.25
N LEU A 81 -3.60 13.76 6.35
CA LEU A 81 -4.67 13.92 5.38
C LEU A 81 -4.74 12.73 4.41
N CYS A 82 -3.64 12.44 3.71
CA CYS A 82 -3.63 11.37 2.72
C CYS A 82 -3.77 9.97 3.35
N GLY A 83 -3.10 9.73 4.48
CA GLY A 83 -3.26 8.50 5.25
C GLY A 83 -4.69 8.32 5.77
N GLY A 84 -5.29 9.39 6.30
CA GLY A 84 -6.69 9.39 6.76
C GLY A 84 -7.69 9.14 5.64
N LEU A 85 -7.50 9.75 4.46
CA LEU A 85 -8.33 9.51 3.28
C LEU A 85 -8.24 8.05 2.81
N SER A 86 -7.04 7.48 2.78
CA SER A 86 -6.83 6.07 2.44
C SER A 86 -7.50 5.12 3.45
N ILE A 87 -7.38 5.41 4.75
CA ILE A 87 -8.10 4.69 5.82
C ILE A 87 -9.61 4.78 5.60
N GLY A 88 -10.14 5.99 5.39
CA GLY A 88 -11.57 6.23 5.22
C GLY A 88 -12.15 5.45 4.05
N LEU A 89 -11.54 5.55 2.87
CA LEU A 89 -11.97 4.80 1.67
C LEU A 89 -11.95 3.29 1.90
N SER A 90 -10.89 2.79 2.52
CA SER A 90 -10.70 1.36 2.77
C SER A 90 -11.68 0.81 3.80
N LEU A 91 -11.87 1.54 4.90
CA LEU A 91 -12.79 1.18 5.97
C LEU A 91 -14.24 1.16 5.46
N LEU A 92 -14.66 2.19 4.72
CA LEU A 92 -15.99 2.22 4.11
C LEU A 92 -16.18 1.05 3.14
N THR A 93 -15.16 0.70 2.35
CA THR A 93 -15.23 -0.45 1.44
C THR A 93 -15.37 -1.76 2.22
N LEU A 94 -14.62 -1.97 3.30
CA LEU A 94 -14.75 -3.16 4.15
C LEU A 94 -16.12 -3.24 4.83
N LEU A 95 -16.65 -2.11 5.31
CA LEU A 95 -18.00 -2.05 5.89
C LEU A 95 -19.09 -2.42 4.88
N GLN A 96 -18.94 -2.05 3.61
CA GLN A 96 -19.86 -2.50 2.54
C GLN A 96 -19.89 -4.03 2.42
N TYR A 97 -18.73 -4.69 2.54
CA TYR A 97 -18.66 -6.15 2.51
C TYR A 97 -19.23 -6.81 3.76
N ILE A 98 -18.94 -6.28 4.95
CA ILE A 98 -19.40 -6.85 6.24
C ILE A 98 -20.91 -6.68 6.40
N LEU A 99 -21.44 -5.50 6.04
CA LEU A 99 -22.85 -5.17 6.22
C LEU A 99 -23.72 -5.57 5.00
N GLY A 100 -23.11 -6.01 3.90
CA GLY A 100 -23.83 -6.32 2.66
C GLY A 100 -24.47 -5.09 2.00
N LEU A 101 -23.99 -3.88 2.32
CA LEU A 101 -24.55 -2.63 1.83
C LEU A 101 -23.82 -2.14 0.57
N ASN A 102 -24.53 -1.37 -0.26
CA ASN A 102 -23.93 -0.57 -1.31
C ASN A 102 -24.06 0.91 -0.92
N LEU A 103 -22.94 1.54 -0.54
CA LEU A 103 -22.87 2.95 -0.15
C LEU A 103 -22.75 3.88 -1.37
N GLY A 104 -22.63 3.33 -2.59
CA GLY A 104 -22.44 4.10 -3.82
C GLY A 104 -21.04 4.70 -4.00
N ILE A 105 -20.13 4.54 -3.02
CA ILE A 105 -18.77 5.07 -3.11
C ILE A 105 -17.93 4.39 -4.19
N ASP A 106 -18.29 3.17 -4.59
CA ASP A 106 -17.55 2.33 -5.53
C ASP A 106 -17.51 2.94 -6.94
N GLN A 107 -18.51 3.76 -7.29
CA GLN A 107 -18.66 4.38 -8.61
C GLN A 107 -18.86 5.90 -8.53
N LEU A 108 -18.61 6.50 -7.36
CA LEU A 108 -18.85 7.92 -7.12
C LEU A 108 -18.10 8.83 -8.10
N PHE A 109 -16.87 8.45 -8.46
CA PHE A 109 -16.00 9.23 -9.35
C PHE A 109 -15.94 8.66 -10.77
N MET A 110 -16.22 7.37 -10.93
CA MET A 110 -16.09 6.68 -12.20
C MET A 110 -16.99 5.45 -12.24
N GLU A 111 -17.82 5.33 -13.26
CA GLU A 111 -18.59 4.12 -13.50
C GLU A 111 -17.71 2.96 -13.96
N SER A 112 -17.97 1.77 -13.43
CA SER A 112 -17.18 0.58 -13.74
C SER A 112 -17.64 -0.02 -15.07
N ILE A 113 -16.91 0.28 -16.14
CA ILE A 113 -17.23 -0.19 -17.49
C ILE A 113 -16.69 -1.62 -17.74
N ILE A 114 -15.75 -2.10 -16.91
CA ILE A 114 -15.13 -3.42 -17.06
C ILE A 114 -15.45 -4.32 -15.87
N VAL A 115 -16.17 -5.43 -16.12
CA VAL A 115 -16.69 -6.35 -15.08
C VAL A 115 -16.05 -7.74 -15.22
N VAL A 116 -14.71 -7.81 -15.15
CA VAL A 116 -13.96 -9.07 -15.20
C VAL A 116 -13.66 -9.54 -13.78
N LYS A 117 -14.11 -10.76 -13.42
CA LYS A 117 -13.85 -11.45 -12.14
C LYS A 117 -14.16 -10.59 -10.89
N THR A 118 -15.24 -9.80 -10.93
CA THR A 118 -15.75 -9.03 -9.78
C THR A 118 -17.25 -9.29 -9.58
N VAL A 119 -17.67 -9.41 -8.32
CA VAL A 119 -19.09 -9.55 -7.93
C VAL A 119 -19.75 -8.16 -7.82
N TYR A 120 -18.98 -7.13 -7.46
CA TYR A 120 -19.45 -5.76 -7.27
C TYR A 120 -18.67 -4.82 -8.20
N PRO A 121 -19.27 -4.28 -9.27
CA PRO A 121 -18.59 -3.39 -10.21
C PRO A 121 -18.05 -2.13 -9.52
N GLY A 122 -16.78 -1.77 -9.76
CA GLY A 122 -16.11 -0.60 -9.18
C GLY A 122 -15.58 -0.80 -7.75
N ARG A 123 -16.05 -1.83 -7.03
CA ARG A 123 -15.68 -2.06 -5.63
C ARG A 123 -14.28 -2.62 -5.52
N MET A 124 -13.46 -1.99 -4.68
CA MET A 124 -12.13 -2.47 -4.34
C MET A 124 -12.20 -3.90 -3.79
N ALA A 125 -11.27 -4.77 -4.19
CA ALA A 125 -11.17 -6.12 -3.63
C ALA A 125 -10.97 -6.06 -2.11
N GLN A 126 -11.57 -7.01 -1.38
CA GLN A 126 -11.52 -7.04 0.09
C GLN A 126 -10.09 -7.01 0.63
N ILE A 127 -9.23 -7.88 0.08
CA ILE A 127 -7.81 -7.95 0.49
C ILE A 127 -7.04 -6.66 0.16
N THR A 128 -7.42 -5.97 -0.92
CA THR A 128 -6.84 -4.69 -1.30
C THR A 128 -7.28 -3.57 -0.36
N ALA A 129 -8.56 -3.54 0.04
CA ALA A 129 -9.06 -2.58 1.02
C ALA A 129 -8.41 -2.82 2.39
N PHE A 130 -8.28 -4.08 2.81
CA PHE A 130 -7.58 -4.43 4.05
C PHE A 130 -6.11 -4.00 4.04
N SER A 131 -5.41 -4.20 2.92
CA SER A 131 -4.01 -3.79 2.76
C SER A 131 -3.84 -2.27 2.83
N HIS A 132 -4.71 -1.50 2.16
CA HIS A 132 -4.71 -0.03 2.26
C HIS A 132 -5.04 0.45 3.67
N LEU A 133 -5.98 -0.20 4.37
CA LEU A 133 -6.32 0.14 5.76
C LEU A 133 -5.10 -0.04 6.68
N ILE A 134 -4.45 -1.21 6.63
CA ILE A 134 -3.23 -1.49 7.40
C ILE A 134 -2.14 -0.47 7.08
N TYR A 135 -1.92 -0.20 5.80
CA TYR A 135 -0.88 0.72 5.36
C TYR A 135 -1.16 2.16 5.82
N GLY A 136 -2.39 2.64 5.67
CA GLY A 136 -2.81 3.96 6.11
C GLY A 136 -2.66 4.16 7.63
N ILE A 137 -3.01 3.14 8.42
CA ILE A 137 -2.78 3.13 9.87
C ILE A 137 -1.28 3.26 10.16
N GLY A 138 -0.43 2.50 9.44
CA GLY A 138 1.02 2.61 9.53
C GLY A 138 1.53 4.02 9.23
N LEU A 139 1.05 4.67 8.17
CA LEU A 139 1.44 6.05 7.86
C LEU A 139 1.08 7.04 8.99
N VAL A 140 -0.11 6.91 9.58
CA VAL A 140 -0.56 7.77 10.69
C VAL A 140 0.29 7.52 11.94
N ILE A 141 0.60 6.26 12.28
CA ILE A 141 1.49 5.91 13.40
C ILE A 141 2.91 6.41 13.15
N ALA A 142 3.43 6.27 11.93
CA ALA A 142 4.76 6.73 11.55
C ALA A 142 4.90 8.26 11.66
N CYS A 143 3.82 8.99 11.38
CA CYS A 143 3.72 10.43 11.59
C CYS A 143 3.65 10.81 13.08
N GLY A 144 3.10 9.93 13.94
CA GLY A 144 2.83 10.17 15.35
C GLY A 144 4.02 9.90 16.29
N VAL A 145 4.25 10.84 17.20
CA VAL A 145 5.17 10.82 18.36
C VAL A 145 6.61 10.40 18.04
N VAL A 146 7.50 11.39 18.07
CA VAL A 146 8.96 11.19 18.07
C VAL A 146 9.36 10.45 19.34
N GLY A 147 10.16 9.38 19.22
CA GLY A 147 10.85 8.82 20.39
C GLY A 147 10.37 7.46 20.94
N SER A 148 9.31 6.83 20.39
CA SER A 148 8.87 5.50 20.86
C SER A 148 9.38 4.37 19.96
N LYS A 149 10.23 3.48 20.51
CA LYS A 149 10.71 2.26 19.83
C LYS A 149 9.57 1.36 19.34
N TRP A 150 8.41 1.40 20.01
CA TRP A 150 7.25 0.60 19.64
C TRP A 150 6.62 1.05 18.33
N HIS A 151 6.68 2.34 18.00
CA HIS A 151 6.17 2.84 16.72
C HIS A 151 7.03 2.32 15.55
N ASP A 152 8.34 2.25 15.73
CA ASP A 152 9.25 1.72 14.71
C ASP A 152 8.97 0.22 14.48
N VAL A 153 8.80 -0.55 15.56
CA VAL A 153 8.42 -1.98 15.50
C VAL A 153 7.09 -2.16 14.77
N LEU A 154 6.06 -1.41 15.18
CA LEU A 154 4.72 -1.53 14.59
C LEU A 154 4.73 -1.18 13.09
N ASN A 155 5.38 -0.08 12.70
CA ASN A 155 5.46 0.29 11.28
C ASN A 155 6.24 -0.74 10.45
N GLY A 156 7.30 -1.30 11.03
CA GLY A 156 8.02 -2.42 10.45
C GLY A 156 7.12 -3.62 10.16
N LEU A 157 6.38 -4.07 11.17
CA LEU A 157 5.46 -5.19 11.08
C LEU A 157 4.32 -4.95 10.09
N LEU A 158 3.68 -3.77 10.15
CA LEU A 158 2.61 -3.39 9.23
C LEU A 158 3.14 -3.35 7.78
N GLY A 159 4.33 -2.78 7.56
CA GLY A 159 4.99 -2.75 6.27
C GLY A 159 5.30 -4.16 5.72
N THR A 160 5.81 -5.06 6.57
CA THR A 160 6.09 -6.44 6.15
C THR A 160 4.82 -7.23 5.84
N ILE A 161 3.74 -7.04 6.60
CA ILE A 161 2.45 -7.70 6.33
C ILE A 161 1.90 -7.25 4.97
N VAL A 162 1.91 -5.95 4.69
CA VAL A 162 1.44 -5.40 3.41
C VAL A 162 2.30 -5.90 2.24
N ALA A 163 3.63 -5.95 2.42
CA ALA A 163 4.53 -6.49 1.41
C ALA A 163 4.29 -7.99 1.17
N ALA A 164 4.07 -8.78 2.22
CA ALA A 164 3.81 -10.21 2.12
C ALA A 164 2.48 -10.50 1.40
N ILE A 165 1.40 -9.74 1.70
CA ILE A 165 0.13 -9.86 0.98
C ILE A 165 0.33 -9.60 -0.52
N GLY A 166 1.07 -8.55 -0.87
CA GLY A 166 1.42 -8.26 -2.26
C GLY A 166 2.24 -9.37 -2.90
N MET A 167 3.26 -9.87 -2.20
CA MET A 167 4.13 -10.95 -2.69
C MET A 167 3.36 -12.26 -2.91
N GLY A 168 2.52 -12.67 -1.95
CA GLY A 168 1.68 -13.85 -2.06
C GLY A 168 0.70 -13.76 -3.24
N THR A 169 0.15 -12.57 -3.48
CA THR A 169 -0.70 -12.31 -4.66
C THR A 169 0.10 -12.46 -5.96
N LEU A 170 1.32 -11.90 -6.04
CA LEU A 170 2.19 -12.05 -7.21
C LEU A 170 2.56 -13.52 -7.47
N PHE A 171 2.87 -14.29 -6.43
CA PHE A 171 3.11 -15.73 -6.56
C PHE A 171 1.88 -16.48 -7.07
N GLY A 172 0.67 -16.11 -6.62
CA GLY A 172 -0.58 -16.66 -7.14
C GLY A 172 -0.71 -16.47 -8.66
N TYR A 173 -0.43 -15.27 -9.16
CA TYR A 173 -0.40 -15.00 -10.61
C TYR A 173 0.69 -15.81 -11.34
N LEU A 174 1.89 -15.96 -10.77
CA LEU A 174 3.00 -16.71 -11.39
C LEU A 174 2.72 -18.21 -11.50
N LEU A 175 2.07 -18.79 -10.50
CA LEU A 175 1.74 -20.22 -10.46
C LEU A 175 0.54 -20.57 -11.34
N GLY A 176 -0.08 -19.59 -12.01
CA GLY A 176 -1.36 -19.79 -12.71
C GLY A 176 -2.50 -20.16 -11.76
N ALA A 177 -2.26 -20.03 -10.45
CA ALA A 177 -3.26 -20.19 -9.43
C ALA A 177 -4.13 -18.93 -9.46
N GLU A 178 -5.08 -18.90 -10.39
CA GLU A 178 -6.21 -17.96 -10.37
C GLU A 178 -7.15 -18.24 -9.18
N THR A 179 -6.64 -18.88 -8.12
CA THR A 179 -7.41 -19.31 -6.98
C THR A 179 -7.19 -18.36 -5.82
N PRO A 180 -8.26 -17.80 -5.24
CA PRO A 180 -8.19 -17.39 -3.84
C PRO A 180 -7.85 -18.66 -3.08
N TYR A 181 -6.88 -18.62 -2.17
CA TYR A 181 -6.75 -19.66 -1.14
C TYR A 181 -8.16 -19.94 -0.62
N GLY A 182 -8.82 -21.05 -0.99
CA GLY A 182 -10.15 -21.51 -0.53
C GLY A 182 -11.40 -20.59 -0.64
N TRP A 183 -11.30 -19.31 -0.98
CA TRP A 183 -12.40 -18.33 -0.80
C TRP A 183 -12.96 -17.87 -2.16
N SER A 184 -13.62 -18.80 -2.86
CA SER A 184 -14.15 -18.72 -4.24
C SER A 184 -15.12 -17.56 -4.59
N TYR A 185 -15.43 -16.66 -3.65
CA TYR A 185 -16.47 -15.63 -3.80
C TYR A 185 -15.96 -14.18 -3.70
N LEU A 186 -14.65 -13.97 -3.59
CA LEU A 186 -14.06 -12.65 -3.36
C LEU A 186 -13.40 -12.07 -4.62
N THR A 187 -13.67 -10.78 -4.90
CA THR A 187 -13.03 -10.03 -5.98
C THR A 187 -11.50 -10.13 -5.86
N TYR A 188 -10.84 -10.48 -6.96
CA TYR A 188 -9.38 -10.65 -6.97
C TYR A 188 -8.67 -9.31 -6.93
N MET A 189 -7.46 -9.33 -6.37
CA MET A 189 -6.58 -8.19 -6.41
C MET A 189 -5.81 -8.14 -7.74
N ALA A 190 -5.76 -6.98 -8.39
CA ALA A 190 -5.04 -6.82 -9.63
C ALA A 190 -3.52 -7.01 -9.45
N VAL A 191 -2.86 -7.59 -10.47
CA VAL A 191 -1.41 -7.93 -10.38
C VAL A 191 -0.52 -6.70 -10.14
N HIS A 192 -0.83 -5.56 -10.76
CA HIS A 192 -0.06 -4.33 -10.60
C HIS A 192 -0.35 -3.64 -9.26
N THR A 193 -1.56 -3.80 -8.70
CA THR A 193 -1.85 -3.45 -7.29
C THR A 193 -0.95 -4.24 -6.33
N ALA A 194 -0.69 -5.52 -6.62
CA ALA A 194 0.19 -6.36 -5.79
C ALA A 194 1.62 -5.85 -5.78
N PHE A 195 2.14 -5.52 -6.96
CA PHE A 195 3.43 -4.85 -7.08
C PHE A 195 3.46 -3.52 -6.30
N GLY A 196 2.39 -2.71 -6.40
CA GLY A 196 2.24 -1.48 -5.64
C GLY A 196 2.35 -1.67 -4.12
N PHE A 197 1.68 -2.69 -3.56
CA PHE A 197 1.78 -2.96 -2.12
C PHE A 197 3.14 -3.49 -1.69
N VAL A 198 3.82 -4.28 -2.53
CA VAL A 198 5.21 -4.68 -2.26
C VAL A 198 6.08 -3.44 -2.12
N LEU A 199 5.99 -2.49 -3.05
CA LEU A 199 6.73 -1.23 -2.98
C LEU A 199 6.38 -0.40 -1.74
N LEU A 200 5.10 -0.18 -1.47
CA LEU A 200 4.64 0.58 -0.30
C LEU A 200 5.10 -0.07 1.01
N GLY A 201 4.89 -1.37 1.16
CA GLY A 201 5.24 -2.14 2.35
C GLY A 201 6.74 -2.14 2.64
N LEU A 202 7.56 -2.38 1.62
CA LEU A 202 9.02 -2.26 1.72
C LEU A 202 9.45 -0.83 2.05
N GLY A 203 8.83 0.18 1.43
CA GLY A 203 9.11 1.58 1.71
C GLY A 203 8.85 1.97 3.17
N LEU A 204 7.74 1.52 3.76
CA LEU A 204 7.40 1.78 5.15
C LEU A 204 8.32 1.01 6.12
N PHE A 205 8.65 -0.24 5.80
CA PHE A 205 9.61 -1.04 6.58
C PHE A 205 11.00 -0.40 6.61
N ILE A 206 11.51 0.02 5.45
CA ILE A 206 12.80 0.70 5.31
C ILE A 206 12.78 2.05 6.04
N PHE A 207 11.67 2.80 5.96
CA PHE A 207 11.50 4.04 6.72
C PHE A 207 11.61 3.82 8.24
N ALA A 208 10.96 2.77 8.76
CA ALA A 208 11.00 2.43 10.18
C ALA A 208 12.42 2.06 10.65
N ILE A 209 13.18 1.31 9.85
CA ILE A 209 14.60 1.01 10.12
C ILE A 209 15.41 2.30 10.15
N HIS A 210 15.26 3.15 9.13
CA HIS A 210 16.00 4.40 8.99
C HIS A 210 15.78 5.34 10.18
N LYS A 211 14.53 5.51 10.59
CA LYS A 211 14.16 6.32 11.75
C LYS A 211 14.80 5.79 13.03
N GLY A 212 14.70 4.46 13.26
CA GLY A 212 15.31 3.81 14.41
C GLY A 212 16.83 4.01 14.47
N LEU A 213 17.52 3.81 13.34
CA LEU A 213 18.98 3.97 13.24
C LEU A 213 19.41 5.44 13.48
N ARG A 214 18.69 6.43 12.92
CA ARG A 214 18.96 7.85 13.18
C ARG A 214 18.76 8.24 14.65
N GLU A 215 17.82 7.59 15.34
CA GLU A 215 17.59 7.79 16.78
C GLU A 215 18.53 6.95 17.66
N GLY A 216 19.56 6.31 17.09
CA GLY A 216 20.54 5.50 17.82
C GLY A 216 20.01 4.16 18.35
N ARG A 217 18.82 3.74 17.90
CA ARG A 217 18.21 2.47 18.31
C ARG A 217 18.68 1.33 17.40
N ARG A 218 18.99 0.18 18.02
CA ARG A 218 19.22 -1.05 17.27
C ARG A 218 17.87 -1.70 16.93
N PRO A 219 17.58 -1.96 15.65
CA PRO A 219 16.30 -2.54 15.23
C PRO A 219 16.30 -4.06 15.47
N THR A 220 16.19 -4.46 16.74
CA THR A 220 16.13 -5.88 17.17
C THR A 220 14.90 -6.62 16.65
N TRP A 221 13.89 -5.89 16.18
CA TRP A 221 12.65 -6.41 15.63
C TRP A 221 12.74 -6.83 14.16
N ILE A 222 13.85 -6.54 13.45
CA ILE A 222 14.00 -6.89 12.02
C ILE A 222 13.79 -8.38 11.80
N SER A 223 14.42 -9.23 12.61
CA SER A 223 14.32 -10.68 12.46
C SER A 223 12.88 -11.18 12.65
N VAL A 224 12.13 -10.55 13.55
CA VAL A 224 10.72 -10.90 13.80
C VAL A 224 9.85 -10.46 12.63
N ALA A 225 10.05 -9.25 12.12
CA ALA A 225 9.28 -8.72 11.00
C ALA A 225 9.56 -9.50 9.70
N VAL A 226 10.82 -9.83 9.43
CA VAL A 226 11.21 -10.68 8.30
C VAL A 226 10.64 -12.09 8.49
N GLY A 227 10.73 -12.67 9.69
CA GLY A 227 10.16 -13.99 9.98
C GLY A 227 8.65 -14.06 9.74
N ILE A 228 7.91 -13.02 10.17
CA ILE A 228 6.46 -12.92 9.93
C ILE A 228 6.18 -12.80 8.43
N GLY A 229 6.89 -11.93 7.72
CA GLY A 229 6.70 -11.74 6.29
C GLY A 229 7.01 -12.98 5.43
N VAL A 230 7.89 -13.87 5.92
CA VAL A 230 8.17 -15.17 5.28
C VAL A 230 7.13 -16.24 5.65
N ALA A 231 6.51 -16.14 6.83
CA ALA A 231 5.54 -17.12 7.33
C ALA A 231 4.10 -16.90 6.82
N THR A 232 3.77 -15.68 6.41
CA THR A 232 2.51 -15.32 5.71
C THR A 232 2.59 -15.62 4.24
#